data_AF-F3L605-F1
#
_entry.id   AF-F3L605-F1
#
_cell.length_a   1.000
_cell.length_b   1.000
_cell.length_c   1.000
_cell.angle_alpha   90.00
_cell.angle_beta   90.00
_cell.angle_gamma   90.00
#
_symmetry.space_group_name_H-M   'P 1'
#
loop_
_entity.id
_entity.type
_entity.pdbx_description
1 polymer ?
#
loop_
_entity_poly.entity_id
_entity_poly.type
_entity_poly.pdbx_seq_one_letter_code
_entity_poly.pdbx_strand_id
1 'polypeptide(L)'
;MVSDMVFAGFWDGYVRIYATGDGRLLREIDTAIEYDGVNGTASGGQVSGYPVTVGREALFITSGASSIMKSGNALLVYTVDGQ
;
A
#
# COMPACT_ATOMS: atom_id res chain seq x y z
N MET A 1 5.36 17.58 2.55
CA MET A 1 4.20 17.44 1.63
C MET A 1 4.23 16.06 1.01
N VAL A 2 3.15 15.59 0.36
CA VAL A 2 3.17 14.29 -0.36
C VAL A 2 4.27 14.25 -1.44
N SER A 3 4.61 15.40 -2.01
CA SER A 3 5.74 15.56 -2.95
C SER A 3 7.12 15.24 -2.34
N ASP A 4 7.26 15.23 -1.02
CA ASP A 4 8.54 14.99 -0.32
C ASP A 4 8.65 13.53 0.14
N MET A 5 7.81 12.65 -0.42
CA MET A 5 7.67 11.25 -0.03
C MET A 5 7.87 10.33 -1.22
N VAL A 6 8.60 9.23 -1.00
CA VAL A 6 8.71 8.11 -1.93
C VAL A 6 7.86 6.96 -1.40
N PHE A 7 6.88 6.52 -2.19
CA PHE A 7 6.02 5.39 -1.87
C PHE A 7 6.54 4.15 -2.59
N ALA A 8 6.97 3.13 -1.85
CA ALA A 8 7.61 1.95 -2.40
C ALA A 8 6.92 0.68 -1.91
N GLY A 9 6.57 -0.20 -2.84
CA GLY A 9 6.08 -1.55 -2.54
C GLY A 9 7.21 -2.55 -2.33
N PHE A 10 7.04 -3.46 -1.37
CA PHE A 10 7.92 -4.58 -1.09
C PHE A 10 7.22 -5.95 -1.15
N TRP A 11 7.96 -6.96 -1.60
CA TRP A 11 7.50 -8.36 -1.68
C TRP A 11 7.16 -8.98 -0.31
N ASP A 12 7.41 -8.33 0.81
CA ASP A 12 6.96 -8.80 2.13
C ASP A 12 5.48 -8.43 2.42
N GLY A 13 4.83 -7.71 1.51
CA GLY A 13 3.46 -7.22 1.68
C GLY A 13 3.40 -5.82 2.29
N TYR A 14 4.54 -5.16 2.50
CA TYR A 14 4.58 -3.79 3.00
C TYR A 14 4.62 -2.77 1.87
N VAL A 15 3.98 -1.63 2.13
CA VAL A 15 4.33 -0.37 1.47
C VAL A 15 5.10 0.47 2.48
N ARG A 16 6.26 0.97 2.07
CA ARG A 16 7.08 1.86 2.91
C ARG A 16 7.17 3.23 2.26
N ILE A 17 7.12 4.25 3.11
CA ILE A 17 7.17 5.64 2.72
C ILE A 17 8.48 6.21 3.23
N TYR A 18 9.29 6.79 2.35
CA TYR A 18 10.59 7.38 2.68
C TYR A 18 10.61 8.87 2.41
N ALA A 19 11.43 9.62 3.15
CA ALA A 19 11.69 11.02 2.86
C ALA A 19 12.58 11.14 1.61
N THR A 20 12.26 12.06 0.70
CA THR A 20 13.07 12.29 -0.52
C THR A 20 14.43 12.91 -0.23
N GLY A 21 14.56 13.67 0.87
CA GLY A 21 15.78 14.43 1.18
C GLY A 21 16.93 13.59 1.73
N ASP A 22 16.64 12.60 2.57
CA ASP A 22 17.64 11.80 3.30
C ASP A 22 17.39 10.29 3.23
N GLY A 23 16.30 9.85 2.58
CA GLY A 23 15.94 8.44 2.46
C GLY A 23 15.47 7.80 3.77
N ARG A 24 15.23 8.58 4.84
CA ARG A 24 14.77 8.00 6.11
C ARG A 24 13.38 7.40 5.94
N LEU A 25 13.12 6.30 6.65
CA LEU A 25 11.79 5.71 6.74
C LEU A 25 10.84 6.65 7.51
N LEU A 26 9.74 7.02 6.86
CA LEU A 26 8.68 7.83 7.45
C LEU A 26 7.56 6.96 8.02
N ARG A 27 7.16 5.92 7.28
CA ARG A 27 6.05 5.05 7.65
C ARG A 27 6.16 3.69 6.97
N GLU A 28 5.66 2.68 7.66
CA GLU A 28 5.38 1.36 7.12
C GLU A 28 3.87 1.10 7.16
N ILE A 29 3.36 0.48 6.11
CA ILE A 29 1.98 0.03 5.99
C ILE A 29 2.03 -1.46 5.74
N ASP A 30 1.66 -2.25 6.75
CA ASP A 30 1.44 -3.69 6.56
C ASP A 30 0.14 -3.87 5.79
N THR A 31 0.25 -4.32 4.53
CA THR A 31 -0.93 -4.56 3.73
C THR A 31 -1.43 -6.01 3.83
N ALA A 32 -0.64 -6.91 4.43
CA ALA A 32 -0.89 -8.36 4.44
C ALA A 32 -1.77 -8.80 5.62
N ILE A 33 -2.92 -8.14 5.76
CA ILE A 33 -3.95 -8.42 6.76
C ILE A 33 -5.31 -8.62 6.09
N GLU A 34 -6.31 -9.01 6.89
CA GLU A 34 -7.71 -9.05 6.47
C GLU A 34 -8.37 -7.67 6.61
N TYR A 35 -9.24 -7.35 5.66
CA TYR A 35 -10.00 -6.11 5.61
C TYR A 35 -11.49 -6.39 5.44
N ASP A 36 -12.32 -5.57 6.06
CA ASP A 36 -13.74 -5.53 5.72
C ASP A 36 -13.91 -4.85 4.36
N GLY A 37 -14.42 -5.59 3.39
CA GLY A 37 -14.69 -5.11 2.04
C GLY A 37 -16.18 -4.95 1.77
N VAL A 38 -16.50 -4.27 0.66
CA VAL A 38 -17.88 -4.04 0.22
C VAL A 38 -18.67 -5.32 -0.07
N ASN A 39 -17.98 -6.44 -0.26
CA ASN A 39 -18.57 -7.76 -0.54
C ASN A 39 -18.04 -8.83 0.41
N GLY A 40 -17.89 -8.48 1.70
CA GLY A 40 -17.30 -9.35 2.71
C GLY A 40 -15.80 -9.15 2.84
N THR A 41 -15.11 -10.12 3.43
CA THR A 41 -13.69 -9.97 3.77
C THR A 41 -12.79 -10.00 2.53
N ALA A 42 -11.86 -9.05 2.46
CA ALA A 42 -10.76 -9.03 1.51
C ALA A 42 -9.45 -9.34 2.24
N SER A 43 -8.54 -10.05 1.58
CA SER A 43 -7.22 -10.37 2.12
C SER A 43 -6.16 -9.63 1.33
N GLY A 44 -5.13 -9.11 2.00
CA GLY A 44 -4.05 -8.37 1.35
C GLY A 44 -2.70 -9.10 1.23
N GLY A 45 -1.76 -8.45 0.54
CA GLY A 45 -0.39 -8.91 0.22
C GLY A 45 -0.32 -9.50 -1.20
N GLN A 46 0.69 -9.33 -2.05
CA GLN A 46 2.12 -9.10 -1.84
C GLN A 46 2.61 -7.97 -2.80
N VAL A 47 2.93 -6.79 -2.28
CA VAL A 47 3.06 -5.57 -3.10
C VAL A 47 4.51 -5.34 -3.54
N SER A 48 4.96 -5.80 -4.70
CA SER A 48 6.07 -5.15 -5.42
C SER A 48 5.81 -5.25 -6.92
N GLY A 49 6.01 -4.16 -7.66
CA GLY A 49 5.66 -4.05 -9.09
C GLY A 49 4.17 -3.80 -9.37
N TYR A 50 3.27 -4.06 -8.41
CA TYR A 50 1.85 -3.67 -8.51
C TYR A 50 1.65 -2.16 -8.25
N PRO A 51 0.54 -1.58 -8.74
CA PRO A 51 0.29 -0.15 -8.60
C PRO A 51 0.28 0.34 -7.15
N VAL A 52 1.13 1.34 -6.90
CA VAL A 52 1.11 2.22 -5.72
C VAL A 52 1.00 3.64 -6.27
N THR A 53 -0.21 4.20 -6.27
CA THR A 53 -0.53 5.43 -7.00
C THR A 53 -1.00 6.51 -6.06
N VAL A 54 -0.45 7.71 -6.23
CA VAL A 54 -0.92 8.92 -5.54
C VAL A 54 -1.76 9.75 -6.52
N GLY A 55 -2.97 10.12 -6.11
CA GLY A 55 -3.85 10.99 -6.88
C GLY A 55 -5.12 11.31 -6.10
N ARG A 56 -5.85 12.36 -6.49
CA ARG A 56 -7.11 12.77 -5.82
C ARG A 56 -7.01 12.76 -4.28
N GLU A 57 -5.91 13.31 -3.75
CA GLU A 57 -5.65 13.41 -2.30
C GLU A 57 -5.56 12.07 -1.54
N ALA A 58 -5.39 10.95 -2.26
CA ALA A 58 -5.29 9.62 -1.68
C ALA A 58 -4.12 8.80 -2.25
N LEU A 59 -3.72 7.80 -1.47
CA LEU A 59 -2.80 6.74 -1.85
C LEU A 59 -3.61 5.46 -2.14
N PHE A 60 -3.52 4.98 -3.38
CA PHE A 60 -4.15 3.76 -3.84
C PHE A 60 -3.11 2.63 -3.90
N ILE A 61 -3.41 1.50 -3.26
CA ILE A 61 -2.52 0.34 -3.22
C ILE A 61 -3.30 -0.89 -3.70
N THR A 62 -2.83 -1.50 -4.80
CA THR A 62 -3.24 -2.85 -5.18
C THR A 62 -2.54 -3.86 -4.27
N SER A 63 -3.22 -4.29 -3.22
CA SER A 63 -2.72 -5.26 -2.25
C SER A 63 -3.21 -6.66 -2.61
N GLY A 64 -2.45 -7.29 -3.49
CA GLY A 64 -2.76 -8.60 -4.03
C GLY A 64 -1.71 -9.03 -5.04
N ALA A 65 -1.27 -10.28 -4.98
CA ALA A 65 -0.45 -10.87 -6.02
C ALA A 65 -0.89 -12.29 -6.34
N SER A 66 -0.98 -12.64 -7.62
CA SER A 66 -1.29 -14.02 -8.03
C SER A 66 -0.03 -14.89 -8.20
N SER A 67 1.17 -14.34 -7.98
CA SER A 67 2.37 -14.86 -8.65
C SER A 67 3.47 -15.47 -7.76
N ILE A 68 3.62 -15.14 -6.46
CA ILE A 68 4.82 -15.60 -5.70
C ILE A 68 4.59 -16.14 -4.26
N MET A 69 4.14 -15.36 -3.25
CA MET A 69 4.11 -15.85 -1.85
C MET A 69 2.86 -15.56 -0.99
N LYS A 70 2.11 -14.49 -1.24
CA LYS A 70 0.84 -14.23 -0.53
C LYS A 70 -0.21 -13.75 -1.53
N SER A 71 -1.28 -14.52 -1.68
CA SER A 71 -2.44 -14.11 -2.47
C SER A 71 -3.20 -13.01 -1.74
N GLY A 72 -3.69 -12.02 -2.48
CA GLY A 72 -4.56 -10.98 -1.95
C GLY A 72 -5.45 -10.43 -3.05
N ASN A 73 -6.57 -9.83 -2.66
CA ASN A 73 -7.58 -9.26 -3.55
C ASN A 73 -8.02 -7.85 -3.10
N ALA A 74 -7.28 -7.21 -2.20
CA ALA A 74 -7.65 -5.92 -1.64
C ALA A 74 -7.18 -4.75 -2.51
N LEU A 75 -8.08 -3.80 -2.77
CA LEU A 75 -7.74 -2.45 -3.21
C LEU A 75 -7.87 -1.52 -2.01
N LEU A 76 -6.76 -0.94 -1.57
CA LEU A 76 -6.71 -0.07 -0.40
C LEU A 76 -6.63 1.39 -0.83
N VAL A 77 -7.32 2.25 -0.09
CA VAL A 77 -7.30 3.70 -0.28
C VAL A 77 -6.97 4.34 1.06
N TYR A 78 -5.90 5.14 1.10
CA TYR A 78 -5.50 5.90 2.27
C TYR A 78 -5.60 7.39 1.97
N THR A 79 -6.39 8.08 2.77
CA THR A 79 -6.52 9.54 2.79
C THR A 79 -5.68 10.12 3.93
N VAL A 80 -5.35 11.41 3.85
CA VAL A 80 -4.58 12.09 4.92
C VAL A 80 -5.39 12.22 6.21
N ASP A 81 -6.69 12.41 6.08
CA ASP A 81 -7.64 12.59 7.17
C ASP A 81 -8.30 11.29 7.64
N GLY A 82 -8.08 10.18 6.94
CA GLY A 82 -8.58 8.85 7.32
C GLY A 82 -10.06 8.63 7.03
N GLN A 83 -10.64 9.45 6.16
CA GLN A 83 -11.98 9.24 5.59
C GLN A 83 -11.96 8.24 4.43
#